data_AF-A0A4R5D6Q3-F1
#
_entry.id   AF-A0A4R5D6Q3-F1
#
_cell.length_a   1.000
_cell.length_b   1.000
_cell.length_c   1.000
_cell.angle_alpha   90.00
_cell.angle_beta   90.00
_cell.angle_gamma   90.00
#
_symmetry.space_group_name_H-M   'P 1'
#
loop_
_entity.id
_entity.type
_entity.pdbx_description
1 polymer ?
#
loop_
_entity_poly.entity_id
_entity_poly.type
_entity_poly.pdbx_seq_one_letter_code
_entity_poly.pdbx_strand_id
1 'polypeptide(L)' 'MTREEFLALANEQYDKLADLQSKQTFYAFEEGFVKVWTELGAQVMQASLDKPLSKDKRKKTVVKPGSEK' A
#
# COMPACT_ATOMS: atom_id res chain seq x y z
N MET A 1 -0.33 -2.24 -6.68
CA MET A 1 0.36 -3.35 -6.04
C MET A 1 0.33 -4.66 -6.83
N THR A 2 1.50 -5.18 -7.18
CA THR A 2 1.79 -6.55 -7.63
C THR A 2 2.50 -7.32 -6.51
N ARG A 3 2.68 -8.64 -6.68
CA ARG A 3 3.41 -9.48 -5.72
C ARG A 3 4.88 -9.06 -5.58
N GLU A 4 5.50 -8.63 -6.67
CA GLU A 4 6.90 -8.18 -6.70
C GLU A 4 7.05 -6.85 -5.96
N GLU A 5 6.13 -5.91 -6.15
CA GLU A 5 6.07 -4.64 -5.41
C GLU A 5 5.87 -4.87 -3.91
N PHE A 6 5.07 -5.87 -3.52
CA PHE A 6 4.93 -6.27 -2.12
C PHE A 6 6.23 -6.79 -1.53
N LEU A 7 6.90 -7.69 -2.24
CA LEU A 7 8.15 -8.27 -1.78
C LEU A 7 9.25 -7.21 -1.65
N ALA A 8 9.29 -6.22 -2.54
CA ALA A 8 10.23 -5.10 -2.43
C ALA A 8 10.00 -4.28 -1.16
N LEU A 9 8.75 -3.90 -0.87
CA LEU A 9 8.41 -3.15 0.36
C LEU A 9 8.66 -3.98 1.63
N ALA A 10 8.35 -5.28 1.59
CA ALA A 10 8.58 -6.18 2.71
C ALA A 10 10.08 -6.38 2.98
N ASN A 11 10.92 -6.49 1.94
CA ASN A 11 12.37 -6.62 2.09
C ASN A 11 12.99 -5.39 2.74
N GLU A 12 12.61 -4.18 2.31
CA GLU A 12 13.13 -2.93 2.91
C GLU A 12 12.79 -2.81 4.40
N GLN A 13 11.59 -3.28 4.79
CA GLN A 13 11.16 -3.27 6.19
C GLN A 13 11.73 -4.43 7.01
N TYR A 14 12.11 -5.53 6.36
CA TYR A 14 12.75 -6.67 7.00
C TYR A 14 14.14 -6.31 7.56
N ASP A 15 14.93 -5.51 6.84
CA ASP A 15 16.23 -5.05 7.32
C ASP A 15 16.08 -4.23 8.62
N LYS A 16 15.05 -3.39 8.70
CA LYS A 16 14.74 -2.62 9.92
C LYS A 16 14.29 -3.52 11.07
N LEU A 17 13.58 -4.61 10.79
CA LEU A 17 13.21 -5.61 11.79
C LEU A 17 14.44 -6.40 12.30
N ALA A 18 15.38 -6.71 11.42
CA ALA A 18 16.64 -7.37 11.79
C ALA A 18 17.48 -6.48 12.71
N ASP A 19 17.57 -5.18 12.43
CA ASP A 19 18.24 -4.22 13.31
C ASP A 19 17.56 -4.12 14.68
N LEU A 20 16.23 -4.27 14.74
CA LEU A 20 15.48 -4.25 15.99
C LEU A 20 15.74 -5.45 16.90
N GLN A 21 16.11 -6.61 16.36
CA GLN A 21 16.46 -7.79 17.17
C GLN A 21 17.71 -7.57 18.02
N SER A 22 18.52 -6.55 17.71
CA SER A 22 19.67 -6.16 18.53
C SER A 22 19.29 -5.43 19.83
N LYS A 23 18.01 -5.07 20.02
CA LYS A 23 17.56 -4.32 21.20
C LYS A 23 17.56 -5.17 22.46
N GLN A 24 17.99 -4.54 23.56
CA GLN A 24 18.26 -5.22 24.84
C GLN A 24 17.00 -5.51 25.66
N THR A 25 15.87 -4.85 25.39
CA THR A 25 14.63 -5.02 26.14
C THR A 25 13.46 -5.39 25.23
N PHE A 26 12.63 -6.33 25.71
CA PHE A 26 11.43 -6.79 25.00
C PHE A 26 10.49 -5.64 24.63
N TYR A 27 10.29 -4.68 25.54
CA TYR A 27 9.42 -3.53 25.30
C TYR A 27 9.92 -2.63 24.15
N ALA A 28 11.23 -2.36 24.08
CA ALA A 28 11.80 -1.56 23.00
C ALA A 28 11.77 -2.28 21.64
N PHE A 29 11.80 -3.61 21.67
CA PHE A 29 11.56 -4.44 20.50
C PHE A 29 10.10 -4.38 20.06
N GLU A 30 9.14 -4.59 20.96
CA GLU A 30 7.71 -4.55 20.68
C GLU A 30 7.27 -3.20 20.08
N GLU A 31 7.64 -2.09 20.71
CA GLU A 31 7.28 -0.76 20.23
C GLU A 31 7.82 -0.51 18.82
N GLY A 32 9.08 -0.89 18.59
CA GLY A 32 9.68 -0.76 17.28
C GLY A 32 9.05 -1.69 16.24
N PHE A 33 8.71 -2.91 16.62
CA PHE A 33 8.07 -3.89 15.74
C PHE A 33 6.70 -3.38 15.27
N VAL A 34 5.88 -2.90 16.22
CA VAL A 34 4.57 -2.32 15.92
C VAL A 34 4.70 -1.13 14.96
N LYS A 35 5.69 -0.26 15.19
CA LYS A 35 5.94 0.89 14.32
C LYS A 35 6.28 0.47 12.89
N VAL A 36 7.26 -0.43 12.72
CA VAL A 36 7.68 -0.92 11.39
C VAL A 36 6.52 -1.61 10.68
N TRP A 37 5.73 -2.41 11.39
CA TRP A 37 4.61 -3.13 10.81
C TRP A 37 3.45 -2.19 10.40
N THR A 38 3.19 -1.16 11.19
CA THR A 38 2.17 -0.14 10.89
C THR A 38 2.58 0.69 9.66
N GLU A 39 3.85 1.08 9.56
CA GLU A 39 4.38 1.80 8.40
C GLU A 39 4.31 0.95 7.12
N LEU A 40 4.71 -0.33 7.18
CA LEU A 40 4.57 -1.26 6.06
C LEU A 40 3.11 -1.39 5.62
N GLY A 41 2.18 -1.56 6.58
CA GLY A 41 0.75 -1.66 6.29
C GLY A 41 0.20 -0.41 5.59
N ALA A 42 0.62 0.79 6.01
CA ALA A 42 0.24 2.03 5.37
C ALA A 42 0.76 2.13 3.92
N GLN A 43 2.03 1.77 3.69
CA GLN A 43 2.64 1.76 2.36
C GLN A 43 1.95 0.74 1.43
N VAL A 44 1.66 -0.45 1.93
CA VAL A 44 0.93 -1.51 1.19
C VAL A 44 -0.48 -1.03 0.82
N MET A 45 -1.18 -0.39 1.77
CA MET A 45 -2.51 0.16 1.54
C MET A 45 -2.47 1.24 0.46
N GLN A 46 -1.55 2.19 0.57
CA GLN A 46 -1.37 3.27 -0.41
C GLN A 46 -1.02 2.72 -1.80
N ALA A 47 -0.03 1.83 -1.90
CA ALA A 47 0.36 1.19 -3.16
C ALA A 47 -0.76 0.32 -3.79
N SER A 48 -1.70 -0.16 -2.97
CA SER A 48 -2.88 -0.89 -3.45
C SER A 48 -3.95 0.06 -4.00
N LEU A 49 -4.09 1.26 -3.41
CA LEU A 49 -5.02 2.30 -3.86
C LEU A 49 -4.51 3.06 -5.09
N ASP A 50 -3.19 3.27 -5.19
CA ASP A 50 -2.54 3.99 -6.31
C ASP A 50 -2.46 3.16 -7.61
N LYS A 51 -2.88 1.90 -7.57
CA LYS A 51 -3.09 1.12 -8.81
C LYS A 51 -4.28 1.76 -9.55
N PRO A 52 -4.13 2.20 -10.81
CA PRO A 52 -5.25 2.78 -11.53
C PRO A 52 -6.35 1.72 -11.62
N LEU A 53 -7.45 1.94 -10.90
CA LEU A 53 -8.70 1.21 -11.10
C LEU A 53 -9.11 1.43 -12.55
N SER A 54 -8.73 0.52 -13.45
CA SER A 54 -9.20 0.36 -14.83
C SER A 54 -9.35 1.65 -15.66
N LYS A 55 -8.75 1.67 -16.85
CA LYS A 55 -8.95 2.73 -17.87
C LYS A 55 -10.43 3.01 -18.24
N ASP A 56 -11.38 2.19 -17.81
CA ASP A 56 -12.81 2.34 -18.05
C ASP A 56 -13.65 2.32 -16.77
N LYS A 57 -13.90 3.50 -16.19
CA LYS A 57 -15.04 3.68 -15.24
C LYS A 57 -16.00 4.82 -15.61
N ARG A 58 -15.76 5.57 -16.68
CA ARG A 58 -16.69 6.60 -17.16
C ARG A 58 -16.59 6.79 -18.67
N LYS A 59 -17.26 5.94 -19.46
CA LYS A 59 -17.93 6.47 -20.66
C LYS A 59 -19.21 7.14 -20.19
N LYS A 60 -19.18 8.46 -19.99
CA LYS A 60 -20.42 9.25 -19.98
C LYS A 60 -20.99 9.14 -21.39
N THR A 61 -22.13 8.50 -21.55
CA THR A 61 -22.92 8.65 -22.77
C THR A 61 -23.31 10.13 -22.82
N VAL A 62 -22.68 10.90 -23.70
CA VAL A 62 -23.13 12.24 -24.03
C VAL A 62 -24.40 12.04 -24.86
N VAL A 63 -25.53 11.81 -24.19
CA VAL A 63 -26.83 11.89 -24.84
C VAL A 63 -27.06 13.38 -25.09
N LYS A 64 -26.94 13.81 -26.35
CA LYS A 64 -27.39 15.14 -26.77
C LYS A 64 -28.92 15.15 -26.63
N PRO A 65 -29.52 16.02 -25.81
CA PRO A 65 -30.97 16.16 -25.79
C PRO A 65 -31.35 16.94 -27.05
N GLY A 66 -32.00 16.30 -28.01
CA GLY A 66 -32.49 16.98 -29.22
C GLY A 66 -32.62 16.13 -30.48
N SER A 67 -33.02 14.87 -30.38
CA SER A 67 -33.39 14.10 -31.56
C SER A 67 -34.57 13.18 -31.26
N GLU A 68 -35.74 13.77 -31.05
CA GLU A 68 -36.99 13.15 -31.49
C GLU A 68 -37.62 14.12 -32.52
N LYS A 69 -37.94 13.54 -33.67
CA LYS A 69 -38.59 14.16 -34.82
C LYS A 69 -40.05 14.44 -34.51
#